data_AF-A0A7S0NYM3-F1
#
_entry.id   AF-A0A7S0NYM3-F1
#
_cell.length_a   1.000
_cell.length_b   1.000
_cell.length_c   1.000
_cell.angle_alpha   90.00
_cell.angle_beta   90.00
_cell.angle_gamma   90.00
#
_symmetry.space_group_name_H-M   'P 1'
#
loop_
_entity.id
_entity.type
_entity.pdbx_description
1 polymer ?
#
loop_
_entity_poly.entity_id
_entity_poly.type
_entity_poly.pdbx_seq_one_letter_code
_entity_poly.pdbx_strand_id
1 'polypeptide(L)'
;VTAMKEAQASERRAEAAELETRQAKALADAKDLFLASMSHEIRTPLSSLLGLLSLASNALGSSSDDEVKQQLSMAQQAGAHLLMLVNDVLDFSKIAAGKLTLEPSPCNLSELCHSLVHMLSTTQMAAEEVEIHFEIGPTIPQLVLVDE
;
A
#
# COMPACT_ATOMS: atom_id res chain seq x y z
N VAL A 1 34.05 -43.27 -20.49
CA VAL A 1 34.20 -42.06 -19.63
C VAL A 1 33.64 -40.82 -20.30
N THR A 2 33.95 -40.53 -21.57
CA THR A 2 33.45 -39.33 -22.30
C THR A 2 31.92 -39.30 -22.46
N ALA A 3 31.30 -40.38 -22.95
CA ALA A 3 29.84 -40.47 -23.13
C ALA A 3 29.06 -40.31 -21.82
N MET A 4 29.62 -40.77 -20.70
CA MET A 4 28.99 -40.68 -19.37
C MET A 4 29.07 -39.25 -18.81
N LYS A 5 30.16 -38.52 -19.10
CA LYS A 5 30.28 -37.09 -18.79
C LYS A 5 29.35 -36.23 -19.65
N GLU A 6 29.16 -36.59 -20.92
CA GLU A 6 28.22 -35.90 -21.82
C GLU A 6 26.76 -36.13 -21.39
N ALA A 7 26.40 -37.36 -21.01
CA ALA A 7 25.08 -37.68 -20.46
C ALA A 7 24.78 -36.89 -19.17
N GLN A 8 25.71 -36.87 -18.20
CA GLN A 8 25.56 -36.07 -16.98
C GLN A 8 25.48 -34.56 -17.25
N ALA A 9 26.22 -34.04 -18.23
CA ALA A 9 26.13 -32.63 -18.59
C ALA A 9 24.80 -32.28 -19.26
N SER A 10 24.24 -33.18 -20.06
CA SER A 10 22.91 -33.04 -20.66
C SER A 10 21.80 -33.05 -19.60
N GLU A 11 21.88 -33.99 -18.66
CA GLU A 11 20.91 -34.13 -17.56
C GLU A 11 20.88 -32.88 -16.68
N ARG A 12 22.05 -32.37 -16.25
CA ARG A 12 22.15 -31.13 -15.47
C ARG A 12 21.62 -29.91 -16.22
N ARG A 13 21.81 -29.84 -17.54
CA ARG A 13 21.25 -28.75 -18.36
C ARG A 13 19.73 -28.84 -18.44
N ALA A 14 19.18 -30.04 -18.58
CA ALA A 14 17.74 -30.26 -18.56
C ALA A 14 17.14 -29.86 -17.21
N GLU A 15 17.75 -30.29 -16.10
CA GLU A 15 17.32 -29.91 -14.75
C GLU A 15 17.37 -28.39 -14.51
N ALA A 16 18.44 -27.73 -14.96
CA ALA A 16 18.57 -26.27 -14.86
C ALA A 16 17.49 -25.54 -15.68
N ALA A 17 17.24 -25.97 -16.92
CA ALA A 17 16.21 -25.39 -17.77
C ALA A 17 14.80 -25.61 -17.21
N GLU A 18 14.53 -26.78 -16.62
CA GLU A 18 13.26 -27.05 -15.94
C GLU A 18 13.08 -26.20 -14.68
N LEU A 19 14.16 -25.95 -13.94
CA LEU A 19 14.13 -25.06 -12.77
C LEU A 19 13.86 -23.61 -13.20
N GLU A 20 14.57 -23.10 -14.21
CA GLU A 20 14.33 -21.75 -14.76
C GLU A 20 12.90 -21.60 -15.28
N THR A 21 12.39 -22.60 -16.00
CA THR A 21 11.01 -22.59 -16.51
C THR A 21 9.99 -22.54 -15.36
N ARG A 22 10.22 -23.32 -14.30
CA ARG A 22 9.36 -23.29 -13.11
C ARG A 22 9.40 -21.93 -12.40
N GLN A 23 10.58 -21.33 -12.26
CA GLN A 23 10.73 -20.01 -11.65
C GLN A 23 10.05 -18.92 -12.49
N ALA A 24 10.26 -18.92 -13.80
CA ALA A 24 9.63 -17.97 -14.71
C ALA A 24 8.10 -18.08 -14.67
N LYS A 25 7.57 -19.30 -14.63
CA LYS A 25 6.13 -19.53 -14.49
C LYS A 25 5.60 -19.03 -13.15
N ALA A 26 6.27 -19.36 -12.05
CA ALA A 26 5.87 -18.89 -10.73
C ALA A 26 5.85 -17.35 -10.64
N LEU A 27 6.83 -16.67 -11.25
CA LEU A 27 6.86 -15.22 -11.32
C LEU A 27 5.71 -14.64 -12.17
N ALA A 28 5.40 -15.27 -13.31
CA ALA A 28 4.29 -14.87 -14.16
C ALA A 28 2.95 -15.03 -13.44
N ASP A 29 2.72 -16.18 -12.81
CA ASP A 29 1.51 -16.47 -12.04
C ASP A 29 1.36 -15.49 -10.86
N ALA A 30 2.46 -15.18 -10.15
CA ALA A 30 2.46 -14.19 -9.06
C ALA A 30 2.13 -12.77 -9.55
N LYS A 31 2.66 -12.37 -10.72
CA LYS A 31 2.36 -11.07 -11.34
C LYS A 31 0.88 -10.98 -11.74
N ASP A 32 0.33 -12.02 -12.33
CA ASP A 32 -1.07 -12.03 -12.76
C ASP A 32 -2.02 -12.01 -11.55
N LEU A 33 -1.69 -12.76 -10.48
CA LEU A 33 -2.42 -12.70 -9.21
C LEU A 33 -2.37 -11.31 -8.58
N PHE A 34 -1.20 -10.66 -8.57
CA PHE A 34 -1.03 -9.31 -8.07
C PHE A 34 -1.93 -8.31 -8.83
N LEU A 35 -1.89 -8.34 -10.16
CA LEU A 35 -2.71 -7.44 -10.99
C LEU A 35 -4.21 -7.68 -10.80
N ALA A 36 -4.62 -8.94 -10.63
CA ALA A 36 -6.00 -9.28 -10.32
C ALA A 36 -6.42 -8.73 -8.94
N SER A 37 -5.61 -8.92 -7.89
CA SER A 37 -5.89 -8.41 -6.55
C SER A 37 -6.01 -6.89 -6.55
N MET A 38 -5.04 -6.19 -7.15
CA MET A 38 -5.04 -4.73 -7.23
C MET A 38 -6.24 -4.19 -7.99
N SER A 39 -6.65 -4.85 -9.08
CA SER A 39 -7.85 -4.48 -9.82
C SER A 39 -9.12 -4.58 -8.97
N HIS A 40 -9.21 -5.60 -8.11
CA HIS A 40 -10.33 -5.78 -7.18
C HIS A 40 -10.29 -4.76 -6.04
N GLU A 41 -9.13 -4.55 -5.46
CA GLU A 41 -8.92 -3.62 -4.35
C GLU A 41 -9.12 -2.16 -4.76
N ILE A 42 -8.78 -1.79 -6.00
CA ILE A 42 -9.09 -0.46 -6.57
C ILE A 42 -10.57 -0.29 -6.84
N ARG A 43 -11.24 -1.34 -7.34
CA ARG A 43 -12.66 -1.25 -7.73
C ARG A 43 -13.56 -0.92 -6.54
N THR A 44 -13.28 -1.50 -5.37
CA THR A 44 -14.12 -1.33 -4.17
C THR A 44 -14.22 0.13 -3.70
N PRO A 45 -13.13 0.83 -3.33
CA PRO A 45 -13.17 2.23 -2.89
C PRO A 45 -13.66 3.16 -4.00
N LEU A 46 -13.32 2.89 -5.27
CA LEU A 46 -13.88 3.64 -6.40
C LEU A 46 -15.40 3.51 -6.50
N SER A 47 -15.93 2.29 -6.35
CA SER A 47 -17.38 2.04 -6.41
C SER A 47 -18.09 2.69 -5.23
N SER A 48 -17.51 2.60 -4.02
CA SER A 48 -18.01 3.30 -2.84
C SER A 48 -18.01 4.82 -3.03
N LEU A 49 -16.94 5.39 -3.55
CA LEU A 49 -16.82 6.82 -3.83
C LEU A 49 -17.91 7.29 -4.79
N LEU A 50 -18.07 6.62 -5.95
CA LEU A 50 -19.10 6.97 -6.93
C LEU A 50 -20.51 6.82 -6.36
N GLY A 51 -20.76 5.77 -5.57
CA GLY A 51 -22.05 5.56 -4.91
C GLY A 51 -22.40 6.67 -3.91
N LEU A 52 -21.45 7.02 -3.05
CA LEU A 52 -21.62 8.09 -2.04
C LEU A 52 -21.84 9.46 -2.70
N LEU A 53 -21.08 9.77 -3.76
CA LEU A 53 -21.29 11.00 -4.53
C LEU A 53 -22.66 11.03 -5.21
N SER A 54 -23.13 9.89 -5.74
CA SER A 54 -24.47 9.79 -6.32
C SER A 54 -25.58 9.99 -5.29
N LEU A 55 -25.45 9.39 -4.10
CA LEU A 55 -26.38 9.59 -3.00
C LEU A 55 -26.42 11.05 -2.56
N ALA A 56 -25.25 11.67 -2.35
CA ALA A 56 -25.13 13.08 -1.97
C ALA A 56 -25.77 14.00 -3.00
N SER A 57 -25.55 13.74 -4.29
CA SER A 57 -26.15 14.52 -5.38
C SER A 57 -27.68 14.39 -5.42
N ASN A 58 -28.22 13.20 -5.17
CA ASN A 58 -29.67 12.95 -5.18
C ASN A 58 -30.37 13.51 -3.93
N ALA A 59 -29.63 13.62 -2.83
CA ALA A 59 -30.10 14.14 -1.55
C ALA A 59 -30.20 15.69 -1.51
N LEU A 60 -29.63 16.40 -2.50
CA LEU A 60 -29.67 17.86 -2.57
C LEU A 60 -31.12 18.38 -2.59
N GLY A 61 -31.46 19.20 -1.59
CA GLY A 61 -32.78 19.81 -1.44
C GLY A 61 -33.88 18.89 -0.89
N SER A 62 -33.57 17.63 -0.60
CA SER A 62 -34.53 16.65 -0.05
C SER A 62 -34.11 16.04 1.29
N SER A 63 -32.82 16.03 1.60
CA SER A 63 -32.25 15.48 2.85
C SER A 63 -31.68 16.59 3.74
N SER A 64 -31.33 16.25 4.97
CA SER A 64 -30.65 17.19 5.87
C SER A 64 -29.23 17.50 5.40
N ASP A 65 -28.76 18.73 5.65
CA ASP A 65 -27.38 19.13 5.34
C ASP A 65 -26.35 18.21 6.01
N ASP A 66 -26.64 17.68 7.19
CA ASP A 66 -25.72 16.81 7.93
C ASP A 66 -25.58 15.42 7.29
N GLU A 67 -26.64 14.88 6.71
CA GLU A 67 -26.60 13.61 5.98
C GLU A 67 -25.78 13.73 4.69
N VAL A 68 -25.95 14.83 3.95
CA VAL A 68 -25.14 15.13 2.76
C VAL A 68 -23.67 15.32 3.14
N LYS A 69 -23.38 16.05 4.22
CA LYS A 69 -22.00 16.22 4.72
C LYS A 69 -21.37 14.88 5.10
N GLN A 70 -22.12 13.99 5.75
CA GLN A 70 -21.62 12.66 6.11
C GLN A 70 -21.28 11.84 4.85
N GLN A 71 -22.16 11.82 3.84
CA GLN A 71 -21.90 11.12 2.58
C GLN A 71 -20.67 11.69 1.85
N LEU A 72 -20.50 13.01 1.83
CA LEU A 72 -19.32 13.67 1.27
C LEU A 72 -18.04 13.34 2.04
N SER A 73 -18.11 13.29 3.37
CA SER A 73 -16.97 12.89 4.22
C SER A 73 -16.54 11.44 3.94
N MET A 74 -17.49 10.52 3.86
CA MET A 74 -17.22 9.12 3.49
C MET A 74 -16.64 9.01 2.07
N ALA A 75 -17.12 9.84 1.13
CA ALA A 75 -16.58 9.90 -0.22
C ALA A 75 -15.11 10.37 -0.21
N GLN A 76 -14.78 11.40 0.57
CA GLN A 76 -13.40 11.85 0.74
C GLN A 76 -12.49 10.75 1.30
N GLN A 77 -12.96 10.01 2.30
CA GLN A 77 -12.22 8.87 2.86
C GLN A 77 -11.98 7.77 1.83
N ALA A 78 -13.00 7.42 1.02
CA ALA A 78 -12.87 6.45 -0.05
C ALA A 78 -11.87 6.91 -1.13
N GLY A 79 -11.86 8.20 -1.47
CA GLY A 79 -10.89 8.80 -2.38
C GLY A 79 -9.45 8.78 -1.84
N ALA A 80 -9.27 9.10 -0.55
CA ALA A 80 -7.96 9.02 0.10
C ALA A 80 -7.42 7.58 0.13
N HIS A 81 -8.28 6.61 0.46
CA HIS A 81 -7.91 5.20 0.41
C HIS A 81 -7.53 4.74 -1.01
N LEU A 82 -8.29 5.15 -2.02
CA LEU A 82 -7.96 4.85 -3.41
C LEU A 82 -6.59 5.42 -3.82
N LEU A 83 -6.26 6.64 -3.37
CA LEU A 83 -4.96 7.25 -3.65
C LEU A 83 -3.81 6.47 -2.99
N MET A 84 -3.98 6.02 -1.74
CA MET A 84 -3.00 5.17 -1.07
C MET A 84 -2.74 3.88 -1.86
N LEU A 85 -3.80 3.17 -2.28
CA LEU A 85 -3.67 1.96 -3.10
C LEU A 85 -2.93 2.21 -4.43
N VAL A 86 -3.19 3.35 -5.07
CA VAL A 86 -2.47 3.72 -6.30
C VAL A 86 -0.98 3.93 -6.03
N ASN A 87 -0.64 4.63 -4.93
CA ASN A 87 0.75 4.84 -4.55
C ASN A 87 1.45 3.50 -4.22
N ASP A 88 0.80 2.60 -3.50
CA ASP A 88 1.34 1.27 -3.17
C ASP A 88 1.68 0.47 -4.43
N VAL A 89 0.82 0.50 -5.45
CA VAL A 89 1.06 -0.16 -6.75
C VAL A 89 2.24 0.46 -7.49
N LEU A 90 2.36 1.80 -7.45
CA LEU A 90 3.47 2.51 -8.08
C LEU A 90 4.79 2.19 -7.38
N ASP A 91 4.82 2.17 -6.07
CA ASP A 91 6.02 1.87 -5.29
C ASP A 91 6.45 0.42 -5.44
N PHE A 92 5.51 -0.52 -5.45
CA PHE A 92 5.79 -1.90 -5.83
C PHE A 92 6.43 -2.00 -7.22
N SER A 93 5.90 -1.26 -8.20
CA SER A 93 6.45 -1.23 -9.56
C SER A 93 7.86 -0.66 -9.62
N LYS A 94 8.16 0.37 -8.80
CA LYS A 94 9.52 0.91 -8.65
C LYS A 94 10.46 -0.11 -8.01
N ILE A 95 10.04 -0.78 -6.94
CA ILE A 95 10.82 -1.83 -6.26
C ILE A 95 11.15 -2.97 -7.21
N ALA A 96 10.15 -3.50 -7.91
CA ALA A 96 10.31 -4.61 -8.85
C ALA A 96 11.26 -4.26 -10.02
N ALA A 97 11.30 -2.99 -10.42
CA ALA A 97 12.22 -2.50 -11.45
C ALA A 97 13.61 -2.14 -10.91
N GLY A 98 13.85 -2.24 -9.60
CA GLY A 98 15.08 -1.77 -8.96
C GLY A 98 15.26 -0.25 -9.03
N LYS A 99 14.16 0.50 -9.16
CA LYS A 99 14.12 1.96 -9.36
C LYS A 99 13.63 2.74 -8.15
N LEU A 100 13.37 2.07 -7.01
CA LEU A 100 13.04 2.77 -5.79
C LEU A 100 14.30 3.50 -5.30
N THR A 101 14.23 4.83 -5.27
CA THR A 101 15.26 5.70 -4.70
C THR A 101 14.75 6.26 -3.40
N LEU A 102 15.48 6.04 -2.33
CA LEU A 102 15.20 6.71 -1.06
C LEU A 102 15.70 8.15 -1.15
N GLU A 103 14.93 9.10 -0.64
CA GLU A 103 15.29 10.52 -0.62
C GLU A 103 15.34 11.04 0.84
N PRO A 104 16.32 10.60 1.65
CA PRO A 104 16.34 10.95 3.07
C PRO A 104 16.49 12.45 3.26
N SER A 105 15.59 13.03 4.05
CA SER A 105 15.62 14.44 4.42
C SER A 105 15.67 14.62 5.94
N PRO A 106 16.22 15.72 6.45
CA PRO A 106 16.21 16.00 7.88
C PRO A 106 14.77 16.16 8.38
N CYS A 107 14.34 15.27 9.27
CA CYS A 107 13.01 15.27 9.87
C CYS A 107 13.12 15.44 11.40
N ASN A 108 12.23 16.26 11.97
CA ASN A 108 12.09 16.36 13.42
C ASN A 108 11.22 15.19 13.92
N LEU A 109 11.87 14.15 14.43
CA LEU A 109 11.19 12.92 14.85
C LEU A 109 10.14 13.17 15.94
N SER A 110 10.38 14.16 16.81
CA SER A 110 9.40 14.53 17.83
C SER A 110 8.13 15.08 17.19
N GLU A 111 8.24 15.99 16.24
CA GLU A 111 7.08 16.59 15.57
C GLU A 111 6.31 15.54 14.75
N LEU A 112 7.02 14.69 14.02
CA LEU A 112 6.41 13.60 13.25
C LEU A 112 5.59 12.67 14.16
N CYS A 113 6.17 12.21 15.25
CA CYS A 113 5.47 11.31 16.17
C CYS A 113 4.29 11.98 16.90
N HIS A 114 4.41 13.26 17.29
CA HIS A 114 3.27 14.00 17.85
C HIS A 114 2.13 14.14 16.83
N SER A 115 2.46 14.42 15.56
CA SER A 115 1.49 14.49 14.47
C SER A 115 0.74 13.16 14.29
N LEU A 116 1.47 12.04 14.33
CA LEU A 116 0.90 10.70 14.25
C LEU A 116 -0.03 10.38 15.44
N VAL A 117 0.40 10.66 16.67
CA VAL A 117 -0.43 10.48 17.88
C VAL A 117 -1.71 11.30 17.79
N HIS A 118 -1.61 12.56 17.37
CA HIS A 118 -2.77 13.42 17.15
C HIS A 118 -3.71 12.82 16.08
N MET A 119 -3.19 12.39 14.94
CA MET A 119 -3.99 11.77 13.88
C MET A 119 -4.76 10.54 14.38
N LEU A 120 -4.08 9.62 15.06
CA LEU A 120 -4.67 8.38 15.56
C LEU A 120 -5.73 8.63 16.65
N SER A 121 -5.50 9.63 17.50
CA SER A 121 -6.48 10.03 18.52
C SER A 121 -7.80 10.56 17.93
N THR A 122 -7.78 11.11 16.70
CA THR A 122 -8.97 11.70 16.07
C THR A 122 -9.80 10.72 15.24
N THR A 123 -9.22 9.61 14.78
CA THR A 123 -9.81 8.78 13.70
C THR A 123 -10.38 7.44 14.14
N GLN A 124 -9.97 6.85 15.27
CA GLN A 124 -10.42 5.49 15.63
C GLN A 124 -10.55 5.19 17.13
N MET A 125 -10.08 6.06 18.03
CA MET A 125 -9.94 5.73 19.46
C MET A 125 -10.99 6.38 20.36
N ALA A 126 -11.96 7.09 19.78
CA ALA A 126 -13.14 7.53 20.53
C ALA A 126 -14.12 6.38 20.82
N ALA A 127 -14.00 5.25 20.11
CA ALA A 127 -14.92 4.11 20.18
C ALA A 127 -14.45 2.99 21.14
N GLU A 128 -13.14 2.89 21.40
CA GLU A 128 -12.55 1.94 22.34
C GLU A 128 -11.60 2.75 23.25
N GLU A 129 -11.72 2.65 24.57
CA GLU A 129 -10.94 3.40 25.59
C GLU A 129 -9.43 3.08 25.54
N VAL A 130 -8.77 3.41 24.43
CA VAL A 130 -7.37 3.08 24.19
C VAL A 130 -6.55 4.35 24.28
N GLU A 131 -5.54 4.32 25.15
CA GLU A 131 -4.62 5.43 25.39
C GLU A 131 -3.33 5.19 24.61
N ILE A 132 -2.89 6.17 23.81
CA ILE A 132 -1.60 6.14 23.13
C ILE A 132 -0.59 6.94 23.94
N HIS A 133 0.43 6.24 24.45
CA HIS A 133 1.61 6.86 25.04
C HIS A 133 2.78 6.77 24.06
N PHE A 134 3.52 7.87 23.93
CA PHE A 134 4.72 7.94 23.11
C PHE A 134 5.85 8.61 23.89
N GLU A 135 7.03 8.00 23.88
CA GLU A 135 8.23 8.49 24.58
C GLU A 135 9.44 8.43 23.63
N ILE A 136 10.17 9.54 23.54
CA ILE A 136 11.45 9.62 22.83
C ILE A 136 12.56 9.57 23.87
N GLY A 137 13.45 8.59 23.74
CA GLY A 137 14.61 8.46 24.62
C GLY A 137 15.53 9.69 24.52
N PRO A 138 16.16 10.11 25.64
CA PRO A 138 16.95 11.34 25.70
C PRO A 138 18.22 11.33 24.84
N THR A 139 18.63 10.16 24.33
CA THR A 139 19.79 9.98 23.46
C THR A 139 19.46 10.15 21.97
N ILE A 140 18.19 10.28 21.61
CA ILE A 140 17.78 10.43 20.21
C ILE A 140 17.95 11.90 19.79
N PRO A 141 18.69 12.19 18.70
CA PRO A 141 18.82 13.55 18.18
C PRO A 141 17.47 14.11 17.72
N GLN A 142 17.26 15.41 17.88
CA GLN A 142 16.03 16.08 17.47
C GLN A 142 15.78 15.98 15.95
N LEU A 143 16.85 16.00 15.16
CA LEU A 143 16.81 15.84 13.71
C LEU A 143 17.47 14.52 13.32
N VAL A 144 16.75 13.72 12.53
CA VAL A 144 17.20 12.45 11.97
C VAL A 144 16.94 12.45 10.46
N LEU A 145 17.80 11.79 9.69
CA LEU A 145 17.55 11.61 8.26
C LEU A 145 16.54 10.48 8.08
N VAL A 146 15.40 10.80 7.48
CA VAL A 146 14.31 9.85 7.22
C VAL A 146 13.82 10.07 5.79
N ASP A 147 13.45 8.98 5.15
CA ASP A 147 12.69 9.01 3.90
C ASP A 147 11.21 8.99 4.29
N GLU A 148 10.51 10.11 4.07
CA GLU A 148 9.09 10.30 4.43
C GLU A 148 8.20 10.08 3.21
#